data_AF-A0A1I5MYT9-F1
#
_entry.id   AF-A0A1I5MYT9-F1
#
_cell.length_a   1.000
_cell.length_b   1.000
_cell.length_c   1.000
_cell.angle_alpha   90.00
_cell.angle_beta   90.00
_cell.angle_gamma   90.00
#
_symmetry.space_group_name_H-M   'P 1'
#
loop_
_entity.id
_entity.type
_entity.pdbx_description
1 polymer ?
#
loop_
_entity_poly.entity_id
_entity_poly.type
_entity_poly.pdbx_seq_one_letter_code
_entity_poly.pdbx_strand_id
1 'polypeptide(L)'
;MSGKPEDDTTGDSELNSARERLEEGADKAIGEFDQGVVDLLAWLLDTETRARIYVYLRQHPNSTSEEVAEGTGLYPSTVREALAELHDEDTVSRGKRESEGAGNNPYEYEAISPSELVSGAVGQVQSQLNAVFNLDEKLTRDDDGDEDGPVTISVRDADEGASDTDDSRDDDATDADVDADPSDADGDDVAEPETE
;
A
#
# COMPACT_ATOMS: atom_id res chain seq x y z
N MET A 1 -21.48 -51.70 -62.88
CA MET A 1 -20.45 -50.77 -62.38
C MET A 1 -21.05 -50.03 -61.19
N SER A 2 -20.76 -50.47 -59.97
CA SER A 2 -21.18 -49.77 -58.75
C SER A 2 -20.05 -48.86 -58.30
N GLY A 3 -20.31 -47.55 -58.29
CA GLY A 3 -19.43 -46.56 -57.67
C GLY A 3 -19.52 -46.67 -56.15
N LYS A 4 -18.35 -46.71 -55.49
CA LYS A 4 -18.20 -46.57 -54.04
C LYS A 4 -18.53 -45.12 -53.64
N PRO A 5 -19.18 -44.87 -52.50
CA PRO A 5 -19.26 -43.52 -51.94
C PRO A 5 -17.89 -43.17 -51.35
N GLU A 6 -17.45 -41.95 -51.62
CA GLU A 6 -16.21 -41.39 -51.08
C GLU A 6 -16.48 -40.84 -49.67
N ASP A 7 -15.45 -40.99 -48.84
CA ASP A 7 -15.41 -40.79 -47.39
C ASP A 7 -15.35 -39.29 -47.06
N ASP A 8 -16.43 -38.76 -46.49
CA ASP A 8 -16.63 -37.33 -46.15
C ASP A 8 -16.30 -37.08 -44.66
N THR A 9 -15.20 -37.67 -44.17
CA THR A 9 -14.83 -37.65 -42.73
C THR A 9 -13.52 -36.87 -42.46
N THR A 10 -12.86 -36.34 -43.49
CA THR A 10 -11.52 -35.70 -43.33
C THR A 10 -11.61 -34.20 -42.97
N GLY A 11 -12.67 -33.49 -43.36
CA GLY A 11 -12.78 -32.03 -43.16
C GLY A 11 -12.91 -31.58 -41.70
N ASP A 12 -13.61 -32.36 -40.86
CA ASP A 12 -13.82 -32.01 -39.44
C ASP A 12 -12.54 -32.14 -38.60
N SER A 13 -11.63 -33.06 -38.95
CA SER A 13 -10.39 -33.26 -38.19
C SER A 13 -9.39 -32.12 -38.39
N GLU A 14 -9.31 -31.55 -39.59
CA GLU A 14 -8.39 -30.45 -39.88
C GLU A 14 -8.86 -29.13 -39.26
N LEU A 15 -10.19 -28.88 -39.22
CA LEU A 15 -10.78 -27.71 -38.57
C LEU A 15 -10.61 -27.74 -37.05
N ASN A 16 -10.77 -28.91 -36.42
CA ASN A 16 -10.51 -29.06 -34.98
C ASN A 16 -9.02 -28.86 -34.66
N SER A 17 -8.12 -29.39 -35.49
CA SER A 17 -6.67 -29.23 -35.28
C SER A 17 -6.17 -27.79 -35.55
N ALA A 18 -6.83 -27.02 -36.42
CA ALA A 18 -6.57 -25.60 -36.60
C ALA A 18 -7.09 -24.77 -35.43
N ARG A 19 -8.26 -25.13 -34.89
CA ARG A 19 -8.87 -24.51 -33.71
C ARG A 19 -8.05 -24.76 -32.44
N GLU A 20 -7.60 -25.99 -32.22
CA GLU A 20 -6.76 -26.39 -31.08
C GLU A 20 -5.42 -25.65 -31.08
N ARG A 21 -4.77 -25.48 -32.25
CA ARG A 21 -3.56 -24.65 -32.37
C ARG A 21 -3.81 -23.16 -32.11
N LEU A 22 -5.00 -22.66 -32.44
CA LEU A 22 -5.38 -21.27 -32.19
C LEU A 22 -5.71 -21.04 -30.71
N GLU A 23 -6.35 -22.01 -30.06
CA GLU A 23 -6.64 -22.03 -28.61
C GLU A 23 -5.33 -22.16 -27.80
N GLU A 24 -4.41 -23.08 -28.14
CA GLU A 24 -3.07 -23.16 -27.52
C GLU A 24 -2.24 -21.87 -27.72
N GLY A 25 -2.33 -21.27 -28.90
CA GLY A 25 -1.68 -19.99 -29.19
C GLY A 25 -2.27 -18.83 -28.39
N ALA A 26 -3.58 -18.84 -28.15
CA ALA A 26 -4.26 -17.84 -27.35
C ALA A 26 -3.92 -17.98 -25.86
N ASP A 27 -3.97 -19.20 -25.30
CA ASP A 27 -3.64 -19.45 -23.90
C ASP A 27 -2.18 -19.09 -23.58
N LYS A 28 -1.26 -19.39 -24.51
CA LYS A 28 0.15 -19.02 -24.36
C LYS A 28 0.40 -17.51 -24.49
N ALA A 29 -0.28 -16.84 -25.43
CA ALA A 29 -0.16 -15.40 -25.60
C ALA A 29 -0.74 -14.60 -24.42
N ILE A 30 -1.79 -15.12 -23.76
CA ILE A 30 -2.36 -14.53 -22.55
C ILE A 30 -1.40 -14.69 -21.36
N GLY A 31 -0.77 -15.86 -21.20
CA GLY A 31 0.23 -16.09 -20.15
C GLY A 31 1.51 -15.26 -20.29
N GLU A 32 2.00 -15.03 -21.52
CA GLU A 32 3.15 -14.15 -21.77
C GLU A 32 2.83 -12.67 -21.53
N PHE A 33 1.59 -12.25 -21.79
CA PHE A 33 1.13 -10.89 -21.52
C PHE A 33 1.08 -10.60 -20.01
N ASP A 34 0.59 -11.54 -19.21
CA ASP A 34 0.54 -11.38 -17.75
C ASP A 34 1.93 -11.18 -17.14
N GLN A 35 2.96 -11.88 -17.64
CA GLN A 35 4.33 -11.66 -17.17
C GLN A 35 4.81 -10.23 -17.46
N GLY A 36 4.55 -9.71 -18.67
CA GLY A 36 4.93 -8.33 -19.02
C GLY A 36 4.18 -7.27 -18.20
N VAL A 37 2.92 -7.53 -17.85
CA VAL A 37 2.15 -6.65 -16.96
C VAL A 37 2.72 -6.68 -15.54
N VAL A 38 3.07 -7.87 -15.02
CA VAL A 38 3.70 -8.00 -13.70
C VAL A 38 5.05 -7.29 -13.66
N ASP A 39 5.88 -7.40 -14.70
CA ASP A 39 7.18 -6.73 -14.76
C ASP A 39 7.04 -5.20 -14.75
N LEU A 40 6.07 -4.65 -15.50
CA LEU A 40 5.79 -3.22 -15.47
C LEU A 40 5.26 -2.76 -14.10
N LEU A 41 4.37 -3.54 -13.51
CA LEU A 41 3.83 -3.25 -12.19
C LEU A 41 4.87 -3.39 -11.09
N ALA A 42 5.84 -4.31 -11.23
CA ALA A 42 6.93 -4.45 -10.28
C ALA A 42 7.85 -3.23 -10.29
N TRP A 43 8.03 -2.60 -11.46
CA TRP A 43 8.72 -1.31 -11.55
C TRP A 43 7.89 -0.18 -10.94
N LEU A 44 6.57 -0.20 -11.09
CA LEU A 44 5.68 0.86 -10.62
C LEU A 44 5.37 0.79 -9.13
N LEU A 45 5.29 -0.43 -8.59
CA LEU A 45 4.94 -0.74 -7.20
C LEU A 45 6.18 -1.16 -6.40
N ASP A 46 7.37 -0.81 -6.88
CA ASP A 46 8.70 -1.08 -6.30
C ASP A 46 9.10 -2.57 -6.15
N THR A 47 8.15 -3.50 -6.06
CA THR A 47 8.43 -4.92 -5.85
C THR A 47 7.49 -5.84 -6.64
N GLU A 48 8.02 -7.00 -7.03
CA GLU A 48 7.23 -8.07 -7.66
C GLU A 48 6.10 -8.57 -6.74
N THR A 49 6.37 -8.64 -5.42
CA THR A 49 5.38 -9.04 -4.41
C THR A 49 4.15 -8.15 -4.46
N ARG A 50 4.33 -6.83 -4.45
CA ARG A 50 3.24 -5.84 -4.52
C ARG A 50 2.52 -5.91 -5.87
N ALA A 51 3.24 -6.08 -6.97
CA ALA A 51 2.65 -6.29 -8.29
C ALA A 51 1.74 -7.52 -8.34
N ARG A 52 2.17 -8.65 -7.79
CA ARG A 52 1.39 -9.88 -7.74
C ARG A 52 0.14 -9.74 -6.88
N ILE A 53 0.26 -9.09 -5.72
CA ILE A 53 -0.88 -8.76 -4.84
C ILE A 53 -1.88 -7.86 -5.57
N TYR A 54 -1.41 -6.82 -6.25
CA TYR A 54 -2.26 -5.91 -7.02
C TYR A 54 -3.04 -6.64 -8.12
N VAL A 55 -2.35 -7.48 -8.91
CA VAL A 55 -2.99 -8.28 -9.97
C VAL A 55 -4.06 -9.20 -9.39
N TYR A 56 -3.78 -9.85 -8.25
CA TYR A 56 -4.76 -10.69 -7.57
C TYR A 56 -5.99 -9.90 -7.12
N LEU A 57 -5.81 -8.75 -6.46
CA LEU A 57 -6.93 -7.89 -6.02
C LEU A 57 -7.75 -7.31 -7.17
N ARG A 58 -7.15 -7.12 -8.35
CA ARG A 58 -7.89 -6.71 -9.55
C ARG A 58 -8.79 -7.81 -10.11
N GLN A 59 -8.46 -9.07 -9.87
CA GLN A 59 -9.28 -10.22 -10.24
C GLN A 59 -10.31 -10.56 -9.16
N HIS A 60 -9.95 -10.37 -7.90
CA HIS A 60 -10.75 -10.67 -6.72
C HIS A 60 -10.86 -9.43 -5.82
N PRO A 61 -11.84 -8.53 -6.09
CA PRO A 61 -12.04 -7.37 -5.26
C PRO A 61 -12.62 -7.77 -3.89
N ASN A 62 -12.33 -6.96 -2.85
CA ASN A 62 -12.74 -7.21 -1.47
C ASN A 62 -12.16 -8.50 -0.88
N SER A 63 -10.91 -8.83 -1.19
CA SER A 63 -10.24 -10.01 -0.61
C SER A 63 -9.57 -9.70 0.72
N THR A 64 -9.55 -10.66 1.64
CA THR A 64 -8.82 -10.56 2.90
C THR A 64 -7.32 -10.84 2.70
N SER A 65 -6.50 -10.46 3.67
CA SER A 65 -5.05 -10.77 3.62
C SER A 65 -4.74 -12.27 3.57
N GLU A 66 -5.58 -13.14 4.13
CA GLU A 66 -5.42 -14.59 4.01
C GLU A 66 -5.75 -15.10 2.61
N GLU A 67 -6.86 -14.61 2.02
CA GLU A 67 -7.28 -14.98 0.66
C GLU A 67 -6.23 -14.56 -0.37
N VAL A 68 -5.66 -13.37 -0.22
CA VAL A 68 -4.55 -12.89 -1.07
C VAL A 68 -3.31 -13.77 -0.93
N ALA A 69 -2.96 -14.20 0.28
CA ALA A 69 -1.81 -15.08 0.50
C ALA A 69 -2.01 -16.45 -0.16
N GLU A 70 -3.19 -17.03 -0.01
CA GLU A 70 -3.55 -18.29 -0.66
C GLU A 70 -3.53 -18.17 -2.18
N GLY A 71 -4.10 -17.09 -2.73
CA GLY A 71 -4.21 -16.88 -4.17
C GLY A 71 -2.93 -16.49 -4.88
N THR A 72 -2.02 -15.80 -4.20
CA THR A 72 -0.71 -15.39 -4.77
C THR A 72 0.42 -16.37 -4.47
N GLY A 73 0.19 -17.33 -3.57
CA GLY A 73 1.21 -18.26 -3.06
C GLY A 73 2.29 -17.59 -2.21
N LEU A 74 2.04 -16.38 -1.71
CA LEU A 74 2.95 -15.61 -0.87
C LEU A 74 2.74 -15.96 0.61
N TYR A 75 3.76 -15.72 1.42
CA TYR A 75 3.66 -15.97 2.87
C TYR A 75 2.75 -14.93 3.54
N PRO A 76 1.85 -15.31 4.48
CA PRO A 76 0.85 -14.38 5.04
C PRO A 76 1.42 -13.13 5.71
N SER A 77 2.60 -13.20 6.34
CA SER A 77 3.19 -12.00 6.95
C SER A 77 3.65 -10.99 5.91
N THR A 78 4.27 -11.47 4.83
CA THR A 78 4.71 -10.62 3.71
C THR A 78 3.54 -9.97 3.01
N VAL A 79 2.42 -10.70 2.88
CA VAL A 79 1.20 -10.15 2.29
C VAL A 79 0.61 -9.04 3.16
N ARG A 80 0.55 -9.22 4.48
CA ARG A 80 0.05 -8.17 5.39
C ARG A 80 0.93 -6.92 5.37
N GLU A 81 2.24 -7.09 5.33
CA GLU A 81 3.20 -5.99 5.21
C GLU A 81 3.02 -5.24 3.89
N ALA A 82 3.06 -5.96 2.77
CA ALA A 82 2.88 -5.36 1.45
C ALA A 82 1.49 -4.69 1.29
N LEU A 83 0.43 -5.26 1.87
CA LEU A 83 -0.90 -4.64 1.87
C LEU A 83 -0.97 -3.37 2.72
N ALA A 84 -0.25 -3.32 3.83
CA ALA A 84 -0.17 -2.11 4.64
C ALA A 84 0.55 -1.00 3.86
N GLU A 85 1.67 -1.32 3.24
CA GLU A 85 2.43 -0.36 2.42
C GLU A 85 1.62 0.12 1.19
N LEU A 86 0.96 -0.81 0.48
CA LEU A 86 0.09 -0.46 -0.65
C LEU A 86 -1.10 0.42 -0.23
N HIS A 87 -1.58 0.26 0.99
CA HIS A 87 -2.62 1.13 1.55
C HIS A 87 -2.07 2.51 1.91
N ASP A 88 -0.88 2.57 2.51
CA ASP A 88 -0.24 3.84 2.85
C ASP A 88 0.12 4.69 1.61
N GLU A 89 0.31 4.02 0.47
CA GLU A 89 0.51 4.63 -0.85
C GLU A 89 -0.80 4.88 -1.63
N ASP A 90 -1.97 4.73 -0.99
CA ASP A 90 -3.30 4.87 -1.59
C ASP A 90 -3.55 3.99 -2.84
N THR A 91 -2.72 2.95 -3.04
CA THR A 91 -2.87 1.99 -4.16
C THR A 91 -3.95 0.94 -3.88
N VAL A 92 -4.18 0.65 -2.59
CA VAL A 92 -5.21 -0.29 -2.15
C VAL A 92 -6.03 0.35 -1.04
N SER A 93 -7.36 0.32 -1.17
CA SER A 93 -8.25 0.70 -0.09
C SER A 93 -8.53 -0.48 0.82
N ARG A 94 -8.60 -0.23 2.14
CA ARG A 94 -9.00 -1.24 3.13
C ARG A 94 -10.37 -0.91 3.73
N GLY A 95 -11.25 -1.90 3.81
CA GLY A 95 -12.56 -1.83 4.43
C GLY A 95 -12.69 -2.84 5.57
N LYS A 96 -13.54 -2.56 6.57
CA LYS A 96 -13.97 -3.58 7.52
C LYS A 96 -15.17 -4.29 6.94
N ARG A 97 -15.09 -5.61 6.75
CA ARG A 97 -16.23 -6.41 6.32
C ARG A 97 -17.32 -6.38 7.39
N GLU A 98 -18.55 -6.08 7.00
CA GLU A 98 -19.71 -6.23 7.88
C GLU A 98 -20.01 -7.71 8.07
N SER A 99 -19.58 -8.27 9.20
CA SER A 99 -19.90 -9.64 9.58
C SER A 99 -20.85 -9.61 10.78
N GLU A 100 -21.98 -10.31 10.70
CA GLU A 100 -22.99 -10.40 11.77
C GLU A 100 -22.57 -11.29 12.96
N GLY A 101 -21.33 -11.80 12.94
CA GLY A 101 -20.80 -12.72 13.96
C GLY A 101 -19.98 -12.02 15.05
N ALA A 102 -20.01 -12.59 16.27
CA ALA A 102 -19.24 -12.13 17.43
C ALA A 102 -17.73 -12.42 17.29
N GLY A 103 -17.09 -11.87 16.26
CA GLY A 103 -15.67 -11.98 15.97
C GLY A 103 -15.09 -10.66 15.49
N ASN A 104 -13.76 -10.58 15.42
CA ASN A 104 -13.09 -9.45 14.77
C ASN A 104 -13.38 -9.48 13.27
N ASN A 105 -13.87 -8.36 12.74
CA ASN A 105 -14.10 -8.21 11.31
C ASN A 105 -12.74 -8.13 10.59
N PRO A 106 -12.44 -9.07 9.69
CA PRO A 106 -11.21 -9.00 8.90
C PRO A 106 -11.25 -7.78 7.98
N TYR A 107 -10.08 -7.21 7.72
CA TYR A 107 -9.93 -6.19 6.70
C TYR A 107 -10.01 -6.83 5.31
N GLU A 108 -10.83 -6.24 4.46
CA GLU A 108 -10.89 -6.54 3.04
C GLU A 108 -10.21 -5.44 2.25
N TYR A 109 -9.59 -5.82 1.15
CA TYR A 109 -8.73 -4.98 0.35
C TYR A 109 -9.27 -4.90 -1.08
N GLU A 110 -9.19 -3.71 -1.65
CA GLU A 110 -9.56 -3.44 -3.03
C GLU A 110 -8.49 -2.58 -3.68
N ALA A 111 -8.03 -2.97 -4.87
CA ALA A 111 -7.02 -2.23 -5.61
C ALA A 111 -7.66 -1.17 -6.52
N ILE A 112 -7.06 0.03 -6.56
CA ILE A 112 -7.49 1.14 -7.43
C ILE A 112 -7.42 0.74 -8.91
N SER A 113 -7.97 1.59 -9.78
CA SER A 113 -7.86 1.33 -11.22
C SER A 113 -6.43 1.53 -11.72
N PRO A 114 -5.99 0.79 -12.77
CA PRO A 114 -4.66 0.99 -13.37
C PRO A 114 -4.42 2.42 -13.85
N SER A 115 -5.47 3.12 -14.28
CA SER A 115 -5.40 4.52 -14.70
C SER A 115 -5.09 5.46 -13.53
N GLU A 116 -5.69 5.22 -12.37
CA GLU A 116 -5.40 5.98 -11.15
C GLU A 116 -3.98 5.71 -10.66
N LEU A 117 -3.53 4.45 -10.70
CA LEU A 117 -2.16 4.08 -10.34
C LEU A 117 -1.12 4.83 -11.20
N VAL A 118 -1.31 4.83 -12.52
CA VAL A 118 -0.42 5.56 -13.45
C VAL A 118 -0.50 7.07 -13.21
N SER A 119 -1.69 7.61 -12.94
CA SER A 119 -1.86 9.03 -12.63
C SER A 119 -1.08 9.44 -11.37
N GLY A 120 -1.11 8.61 -10.32
CA GLY A 120 -0.35 8.84 -9.10
C GLY A 120 1.17 8.89 -9.35
N ALA A 121 1.70 7.90 -10.07
CA ALA A 121 3.12 7.84 -10.40
C ALA A 121 3.60 9.02 -11.27
N VAL A 122 2.80 9.43 -12.25
CA VAL A 122 3.08 10.62 -13.07
C VAL A 122 3.10 11.89 -12.21
N GLY A 123 2.19 11.99 -11.23
CA GLY A 123 2.20 13.08 -10.26
C GLY A 123 3.47 13.12 -9.40
N GLN A 124 3.95 11.95 -8.95
CA GLN A 124 5.18 11.83 -8.18
C GLN A 124 6.40 12.28 -8.98
N VAL A 125 6.54 11.82 -10.23
CA VAL A 125 7.65 12.25 -11.12
C VAL A 125 7.63 13.77 -11.34
N GLN A 126 6.45 14.35 -11.57
CA GLN A 126 6.32 15.80 -11.73
C GLN A 126 6.75 16.56 -10.47
N SER A 127 6.35 16.08 -9.29
CA SER A 127 6.74 16.69 -8.01
C SER A 127 8.26 16.64 -7.81
N GLN A 128 8.88 15.49 -8.09
CA GLN A 128 10.34 15.32 -8.00
C GLN A 128 11.09 16.22 -8.99
N LEU A 129 10.62 16.29 -10.24
CA LEU A 129 11.21 17.19 -11.24
C LEU A 129 11.06 18.65 -10.84
N ASN A 130 9.88 19.05 -10.36
CA ASN A 130 9.66 20.40 -9.83
C ASN A 130 10.61 20.70 -8.66
N ALA A 131 10.81 19.75 -7.74
CA ALA A 131 11.77 19.90 -6.65
C ALA A 131 13.21 20.11 -7.15
N VAL A 132 13.64 19.37 -8.17
CA VAL A 132 14.97 19.55 -8.80
C VAL A 132 15.09 20.90 -9.49
N PHE A 133 14.09 21.33 -10.27
CA PHE A 133 14.14 22.64 -10.94
C PHE A 133 14.12 23.81 -9.95
N ASN A 134 13.33 23.75 -8.88
CA ASN A 134 13.35 24.77 -7.83
C ASN A 134 14.70 24.81 -7.10
N LEU A 135 15.36 23.66 -6.92
CA LEU A 135 16.69 23.58 -6.33
C LEU A 135 17.74 24.19 -7.27
N ASP A 136 17.68 23.89 -8.57
CA ASP A 136 18.58 24.44 -9.59
C ASP A 136 18.42 25.96 -9.78
N GLU A 137 17.19 26.48 -9.76
CA GLU A 137 16.92 27.92 -9.78
C GLU A 137 17.51 28.61 -8.55
N LYS A 138 17.36 28.01 -7.37
CA LYS A 138 17.92 28.57 -6.14
C LYS A 138 19.45 28.59 -6.19
N LEU A 139 20.07 27.48 -6.60
CA LEU A 139 21.52 27.37 -6.73
C LEU A 139 22.10 28.29 -7.82
N THR A 140 21.38 28.50 -8.92
CA THR A 140 21.82 29.44 -9.99
C THR A 140 21.64 30.90 -9.56
N ARG A 141 20.58 31.21 -8.81
CA ARG A 141 20.36 32.56 -8.25
C ARG A 141 21.40 32.94 -7.20
N ASP A 142 21.96 31.97 -6.48
CA ASP A 142 23.07 32.19 -5.53
C ASP A 142 24.43 32.40 -6.24
N ASP A 143 24.59 32.03 -7.53
CA ASP A 143 25.83 32.21 -8.30
C ASP A 143 25.89 33.57 -9.05
N ASP A 144 24.72 34.17 -9.37
CA ASP A 144 24.57 35.45 -10.08
C ASP A 144 24.12 36.62 -9.16
N GLY A 145 24.86 36.88 -8.07
CA GLY A 145 24.98 38.22 -7.46
C GLY A 145 23.98 38.68 -6.37
N ASP A 146 24.58 39.08 -5.22
CA ASP A 146 24.06 39.89 -4.10
C ASP A 146 23.10 39.14 -3.14
N GLU A 147 23.33 38.87 -1.84
CA GLU A 147 24.05 39.58 -0.78
C GLU A 147 24.49 38.59 0.36
N ASP A 148 25.61 37.86 0.24
CA ASP A 148 26.30 37.24 1.40
C ASP A 148 27.10 38.31 2.19
N GLY A 149 26.43 39.41 2.50
CA GLY A 149 26.93 40.39 3.46
C GLY A 149 26.79 39.82 4.88
N PRO A 150 27.72 40.11 5.81
CA PRO A 150 27.59 39.67 7.19
C PRO A 150 26.25 40.12 7.78
N VAL A 151 25.44 39.16 8.24
CA VAL A 151 24.14 39.43 8.86
C VAL A 151 24.36 40.28 10.11
N THR A 152 23.95 41.54 10.06
CA THR A 152 24.10 42.46 11.18
C THR A 152 22.88 42.37 12.08
N ILE A 153 22.97 41.57 13.15
CA ILE A 153 21.94 41.49 14.19
C ILE A 153 22.14 42.68 15.13
N SER A 154 21.22 43.65 15.06
CA SER A 154 21.20 44.78 16.00
C SER A 154 20.56 44.33 17.32
N VAL A 155 21.38 43.97 18.30
CA VAL A 155 20.94 43.74 19.68
C VAL A 155 20.70 45.10 20.33
N ARG A 156 19.48 45.38 20.78
CA ARG A 156 19.20 46.53 21.65
C ARG A 156 19.52 46.11 23.08
N ASP A 157 20.52 46.72 23.67
CA ASP A 157 20.81 46.57 25.11
C ASP A 157 19.60 47.08 25.91
N ALA A 158 18.96 46.17 26.63
CA ALA A 158 17.96 46.49 27.63
C ALA A 158 18.70 46.75 28.95
N ASP A 159 19.16 47.98 29.16
CA ASP A 159 19.76 48.40 30.43
C ASP A 159 18.72 49.13 31.31
N GLU A 160 18.32 48.40 32.35
CA GLU A 160 17.99 48.81 33.71
C GLU A 160 16.89 49.86 33.97
N GLY A 161 15.72 49.35 34.36
CA GLY A 161 14.73 50.06 35.18
C GLY A 161 14.18 49.14 36.26
N ALA A 162 14.84 49.09 37.41
CA ALA A 162 14.36 48.38 38.59
C ALA A 162 13.26 49.17 39.33
N SER A 163 12.13 48.51 39.61
CA SER A 163 11.31 48.57 40.85
C SER A 163 9.86 48.25 40.52
N ASP A 164 9.37 47.07 40.92
CA ASP A 164 8.47 47.03 42.06
C ASP A 164 8.25 45.59 42.53
N THR A 165 8.40 45.43 43.85
CA THR A 165 8.02 44.28 44.63
C THR A 165 6.50 44.25 44.72
N ASP A 166 5.87 43.12 44.40
CA ASP A 166 4.65 42.71 45.08
C ASP A 166 4.68 41.20 45.35
N ASP A 167 4.59 40.89 46.63
CA ASP A 167 4.56 39.58 47.25
C ASP A 167 3.09 39.12 47.27
N SER A 168 2.82 37.93 46.74
CA SER A 168 1.65 37.16 47.12
C SER A 168 1.97 35.68 46.97
N ARG A 169 2.31 35.08 48.10
CA ARG A 169 2.21 33.64 48.34
C ARG A 169 0.73 33.26 48.34
N ASP A 170 0.38 32.17 47.65
CA ASP A 170 -0.52 31.16 48.21
C ASP A 170 -0.41 29.85 47.42
N ASP A 171 -0.41 28.78 48.20
CA ASP A 171 -0.33 27.37 47.87
C ASP A 171 -1.50 26.86 47.01
N ASP A 172 -1.25 25.87 46.14
CA ASP A 172 -2.07 24.65 45.98
C ASP A 172 -1.36 23.72 44.96
N ALA A 173 -0.79 22.60 45.41
CA ALA A 173 -1.38 21.26 45.34
C ALA A 173 -1.21 20.57 43.97
N THR A 174 -0.33 19.56 43.98
CA THR A 174 -0.41 18.26 43.27
C THR A 174 -1.09 18.22 41.89
N ASP A 175 -0.33 17.89 40.86
CA ASP A 175 -0.74 16.77 40.01
C ASP A 175 0.45 15.91 39.58
N ALA A 176 0.25 14.62 39.72
CA ALA A 176 1.16 13.54 39.46
C ALA A 176 0.47 12.66 38.43
N ASP A 177 0.62 12.98 37.15
CA ASP A 177 0.18 12.10 36.07
C ASP A 177 1.24 11.01 35.87
N VAL A 178 1.12 10.00 36.73
CA VAL A 178 1.58 8.65 36.50
C VAL A 178 0.62 8.04 35.47
N ASP A 179 1.03 7.91 34.22
CA ASP A 179 0.39 7.00 33.26
C ASP A 179 0.64 5.55 33.72
N ALA A 180 -0.17 5.11 34.68
CA ALA A 180 -0.43 3.71 34.93
C ALA A 180 -1.61 3.32 34.05
N ASP A 181 -1.38 2.45 33.07
CA ASP A 181 -2.41 1.69 32.37
C ASP A 181 -2.74 0.44 33.22
N PRO A 182 -3.95 0.30 33.78
CA PRO A 182 -4.40 -0.93 34.39
C PRO A 182 -5.59 -1.49 33.59
N SER A 183 -5.32 -2.46 32.74
CA SER A 183 -6.35 -3.42 32.33
C SER A 183 -5.81 -4.84 32.13
N ASP A 184 -4.97 -5.30 33.06
CA ASP A 184 -4.91 -6.72 33.41
C ASP A 184 -6.10 -7.03 34.34
N ALA A 185 -7.22 -7.43 33.73
CA ALA A 185 -8.31 -8.10 34.43
C ALA A 185 -8.01 -9.61 34.42
N ASP A 186 -7.21 -10.03 35.39
CA ASP A 186 -7.05 -11.43 35.78
C ASP A 186 -8.03 -11.74 36.93
N GLY A 187 -8.68 -12.90 36.84
CA GLY A 187 -9.61 -13.48 37.84
C GLY A 187 -11.02 -13.68 37.28
N ASP A 188 -11.63 -14.86 37.25
CA ASP A 188 -11.43 -16.06 38.06
C ASP A 188 -12.24 -17.22 37.42
N ASP A 189 -11.75 -18.46 37.51
CA ASP A 189 -12.50 -19.66 37.96
C ASP A 189 -11.80 -20.93 37.45
N VAL A 190 -10.89 -21.47 38.27
CA VAL A 190 -10.37 -22.83 38.13
C VAL A 190 -11.07 -23.67 39.20
N ALA A 191 -12.23 -24.23 38.87
CA ALA A 191 -12.84 -25.28 39.64
C ALA A 191 -12.31 -26.65 39.17
N GLU A 192 -11.29 -27.19 39.84
CA GLU A 192 -10.97 -28.61 39.73
C GLU A 192 -11.86 -29.43 40.69
N PRO A 193 -12.52 -30.50 40.22
CA PRO A 193 -13.21 -31.43 41.10
C PRO A 193 -12.25 -32.44 41.72
N GLU A 194 -12.47 -32.69 43.00
CA GLU A 194 -11.84 -33.72 43.81
C GLU A 194 -12.04 -35.12 43.20
N THR A 195 -10.98 -35.94 43.20
CA THR A 195 -11.11 -37.39 43.02
C THR A 195 -10.46 -38.11 44.19
N GLU A 196 -11.29 -38.85 44.91
CA GLU A 196 -10.96 -39.89 45.90
C GLU A 196 -10.64 -41.23 45.20
#